data_AF-A0A9E4CFU9-F1
#
_entry.id   AF-A0A9E4CFU9-F1
#
_cell.length_a   1.000
_cell.length_b   1.000
_cell.length_c   1.000
_cell.angle_alpha   90.00
_cell.angle_beta   90.00
_cell.angle_gamma   90.00
#
_symmetry.space_group_name_H-M   'P 1'
#
loop_
_entity.id
_entity.type
_entity.pdbx_description
1 polymer ?
#
loop_
_entity_poly.entity_id
_entity_poly.type
_entity_poly.pdbx_seq_one_letter_code
_entity_poly.pdbx_strand_id
1 'polypeptide(L)' 'GHVTILLCADQIGADRPSRELAQEVHPDVPWRGGAAYEQDPRRALVSNQRAKDLLGWQPRYGWHDQSA' A
#
# COMPACT_ATOMS: atom_id res chain seq x y z
N GLY A 1 26.52 5.47 11.03
CA GLY A 1 25.20 6.13 11.06
C GLY A 1 24.11 5.07 11.06
N HIS A 2 22.92 5.39 11.56
CA HIS A 2 21.76 4.48 11.54
C HIS A 2 20.62 5.11 10.74
N VAL A 3 19.78 4.27 10.14
CA VAL A 3 18.58 4.71 9.42
C VAL A 3 17.44 3.75 9.70
N THR A 4 16.25 4.30 9.92
CA THR A 4 15.02 3.51 10.04
C THR A 4 14.26 3.57 8.72
N ILE A 5 13.99 2.40 8.15
CA ILE A 5 13.25 2.21 6.90
C ILE A 5 12.19 1.13 7.08
N LEU A 6 11.17 1.15 6.23
CA LEU A 6 10.15 0.10 6.17
C LEU A 6 10.41 -0.79 4.95
N LEU A 7 10.49 -2.10 5.20
CA LEU A 7 10.52 -3.13 4.15
C LEU A 7 9.14 -3.77 4.09
N CYS A 8 8.32 -3.32 3.15
CA CYS A 8 6.97 -3.82 2.93
C CYS A 8 6.61 -3.78 1.44
N ALA A 9 5.59 -4.55 1.06
CA ALA A 9 5.06 -4.53 -0.31
C ALA A 9 4.44 -3.16 -0.65
N ASP A 10 4.39 -2.84 -1.95
CA ASP A 10 3.76 -1.61 -2.44
C ASP A 10 2.23 -1.62 -2.29
N GLN A 11 1.65 -2.81 -2.17
CA GLN A 11 0.20 -3.04 -2.09
C GLN A 11 -0.19 -3.74 -0.80
N ILE A 12 -1.43 -3.54 -0.37
CA ILE A 12 -2.06 -4.33 0.68
C ILE A 12 -2.32 -5.76 0.20
N GLY A 13 -2.29 -6.70 1.13
CA GLY A 13 -2.60 -8.12 0.86
C GLY A 13 -4.10 -8.46 0.88
N ALA A 14 -4.98 -7.46 0.85
CA ALA A 14 -6.41 -7.69 0.83
C ALA A 14 -6.93 -7.78 -0.61
N ASP A 15 -7.92 -8.65 -0.83
CA ASP A 15 -8.50 -8.90 -2.15
C ASP A 15 -9.27 -7.69 -2.70
N ARG A 16 -9.76 -6.82 -1.80
CA ARG A 16 -10.58 -5.64 -2.13
C ARG A 16 -9.80 -4.32 -1.95
N PRO A 17 -10.14 -3.27 -2.73
CA PRO A 17 -9.58 -1.93 -2.57
C PRO A 17 -9.72 -1.35 -1.15
N SER A 18 -8.76 -0.51 -0.75
CA SER A 18 -8.75 0.11 0.57
C SER A 18 -10.00 0.95 0.87
N ARG A 19 -10.57 1.61 -0.15
CA ARG A 19 -11.78 2.41 -0.02
C ARG A 19 -12.99 1.56 0.36
N GLU A 20 -13.14 0.39 -0.24
CA GLU A 20 -14.24 -0.54 0.06
C GLU A 20 -14.11 -1.09 1.47
N LEU A 21 -12.89 -1.50 1.85
CA LEU A 21 -12.60 -1.98 3.21
C LEU A 21 -12.88 -0.90 4.26
N ALA A 22 -12.48 0.34 3.99
CA ALA A 22 -12.75 1.46 4.90
C ALA A 22 -14.24 1.75 5.03
N GLN A 23 -15.01 1.70 3.93
CA GLN A 23 -16.45 1.92 3.95
C GLN A 23 -17.20 0.81 4.71
N GLU A 24 -16.72 -0.43 4.66
CA GLU A 24 -17.30 -1.53 5.43
C GLU A 24 -17.11 -1.36 6.94
N VAL A 25 -15.90 -0.99 7.36
CA VAL A 25 -15.58 -0.88 8.79
C VAL A 25 -16.10 0.42 9.39
N HIS A 26 -16.08 1.52 8.62
CA HIS A 26 -16.46 2.86 9.07
C HIS A 26 -17.34 3.56 8.03
N PRO A 27 -18.61 3.15 7.87
CA PRO A 27 -19.47 3.64 6.79
C PRO A 27 -19.78 5.13 6.85
N ASP A 28 -19.79 5.71 8.06
CA ASP A 28 -20.12 7.11 8.29
C ASP A 28 -18.90 8.04 8.23
N VAL A 29 -17.70 7.49 8.04
CA VAL A 29 -16.47 8.29 7.98
C VAL A 29 -16.17 8.64 6.51
N PRO A 30 -16.13 9.94 6.15
CA PRO A 30 -15.81 10.34 4.79
C PRO A 30 -14.44 9.84 4.35
N TRP A 31 -14.36 9.29 3.13
CA TRP A 31 -13.12 8.83 2.54
C TRP A 31 -12.11 9.98 2.36
N ARG A 32 -10.87 9.78 2.81
CA ARG A 32 -9.77 10.78 2.73
C ARG A 32 -8.52 10.30 2.00
N GLY A 33 -8.56 9.14 1.33
CA GLY A 33 -7.38 8.61 0.63
C GLY A 33 -6.98 9.41 -0.62
N GLY A 34 -7.92 10.13 -1.24
CA GLY A 34 -7.65 10.96 -2.42
C GLY A 34 -7.22 10.18 -3.65
N ALA A 35 -6.71 10.91 -4.65
CA ALA A 35 -6.41 10.40 -6.00
C ALA A 35 -5.38 9.25 -6.04
N ALA A 36 -4.50 9.15 -5.04
CA ALA A 36 -3.51 8.06 -4.96
C ALA A 36 -4.18 6.68 -4.91
N TYR A 37 -5.33 6.58 -4.25
CA TYR A 37 -6.12 5.34 -4.14
C TYR A 37 -7.15 5.18 -5.27
N GLU A 38 -7.30 6.17 -6.14
CA GLU A 38 -8.05 6.02 -7.40
C GLU A 38 -7.14 5.43 -8.48
N GLN A 39 -5.87 5.85 -8.50
CA GLN A 39 -4.84 5.35 -9.42
C GLN A 39 -4.31 3.98 -9.00
N ASP A 40 -4.11 3.75 -7.70
CA ASP A 40 -3.70 2.46 -7.14
C ASP A 40 -4.61 2.07 -5.97
N PRO A 41 -5.76 1.42 -6.24
CA PRO A 41 -6.78 1.13 -5.22
C PRO A 41 -6.34 0.19 -4.10
N ARG A 42 -5.24 -0.54 -4.29
CA ARG A 42 -4.65 -1.44 -3.30
C ARG A 42 -3.34 -0.92 -2.73
N ARG A 43 -2.98 0.35 -2.97
CA ARG A 43 -1.77 0.97 -2.43
C ARG A 43 -1.64 0.77 -0.92
N ALA A 44 -0.47 0.36 -0.45
CA ALA A 44 -0.17 0.34 0.98
C ALA A 44 -0.18 1.77 1.56
N LEU A 45 -0.78 1.94 2.74
CA LEU A 45 -0.76 3.22 3.46
C LEU A 45 0.66 3.59 3.94
N VAL A 46 1.44 2.57 4.31
CA VAL A 46 2.84 2.73 4.70
C VAL A 46 3.72 2.88 3.46
N SER A 47 4.78 3.71 3.57
CA SER A 47 5.70 3.96 2.46
C SER A 47 7.02 3.21 2.65
N ASN A 48 7.42 2.44 1.64
CA ASN A 48 8.75 1.83 1.51
C ASN A 48 9.74 2.70 0.70
N GLN A 49 9.35 3.93 0.33
CA GLN A 49 10.14 4.78 -0.58
C GLN A 49 11.57 5.00 -0.05
N ARG A 50 11.74 5.15 1.26
CA ARG A 50 13.06 5.33 1.87
C ARG A 50 13.98 4.11 1.69
N ALA A 51 13.43 2.89 1.62
CA ALA A 51 14.19 1.69 1.32
C ALA A 51 14.62 1.65 -0.16
N LYS A 52 13.75 2.08 -1.06
CA LYS A 52 14.04 2.25 -2.49
C LYS A 52 15.17 3.26 -2.71
N ASP A 53 15.03 4.44 -2.10
CA ASP A 53 15.96 5.56 -2.32
C ASP A 53 17.35 5.31 -1.74
N LEU A 54 17.43 4.76 -0.53
CA LEU A 54 18.71 4.64 0.19
C LEU A 54 19.43 3.33 -0.07
N LEU A 55 18.69 2.24 -0.32
CA LEU A 55 19.28 0.90 -0.47
C LEU A 55 19.10 0.31 -1.87
N GLY A 56 18.39 0.98 -2.79
CA GLY A 56 17.99 0.38 -4.06
C GLY A 56 17.08 -0.84 -3.89
N TRP A 57 16.46 -0.99 -2.72
CA TRP A 57 15.62 -2.13 -2.41
C TRP A 57 14.23 -1.97 -3.03
N GLN A 58 13.69 -3.03 -3.62
CA GLN A 58 12.32 -3.06 -4.13
C GLN A 58 11.64 -4.39 -3.79
N PRO A 59 10.33 -4.39 -3.49
CA PRO A 59 9.59 -5.64 -3.34
C PRO A 59 9.63 -6.42 -4.65
N ARG A 60 9.92 -7.73 -4.57
CA ARG A 60 10.01 -8.61 -5.74
C ARG A 60 8.70 -9.33 -6.07
N TYR A 61 7.75 -9.32 -5.14
CA TYR A 61 6.49 -10.03 -5.24
C TYR A 61 5.38 -9.09 -4.78
N GLY A 62 4.33 -8.97 -5.59
CA GLY A 62 3.04 -8.42 -5.22
C GLY A 62 2.07 -9.52 -4.79
N TRP A 63 1.14 -9.19 -3.89
CA TRP A 63 0.13 -10.14 -3.39
C TRP A 63 -0.78 -10.68 -4.49
N HIS A 64 -0.93 -9.92 -5.58
CA HIS A 64 -1.82 -10.24 -6.69
C HIS A 64 -1.06 -10.65 -7.96
N ASP A 65 0.26 -10.79 -7.88
CA ASP A 65 1.08 -11.17 -9.04
C ASP A 65 0.97 -12.67 -9.38
N GLN A 66 0.42 -13.48 -8.45
CA GLN A 66 0.27 -14.94 -8.61
C GLN A 66 -1.17 -15.38 -8.97
N SER A 67 -1.99 -14.47 -9.52
CA SER A 67 -3.28 -14.84 -10.11
C SER A 67 -3.08 -15.45 -11.51
N ALA A 68 -2.48 -16.64 -11.59
CA ALA A 68 -2.40 -17.48 -12.79
C ALA A 68 -2.49 -18.96 -12.41
#